data_AF-A0A4P7LFQ1-F1
#
_entry.id   AF-A0A4P7LFQ1-F1
#
_cell.length_a   1.000
_cell.length_b   1.000
_cell.length_c   1.000
_cell.angle_alpha   90.00
_cell.angle_beta   90.00
_cell.angle_gamma   90.00
#
_symmetry.space_group_name_H-M   'P 1'
#
loop_
_entity.id
_entity.type
_entity.pdbx_description
1 polymer ?
#
loop_
_entity_poly.entity_id
_entity_poly.type
_entity_poly.pdbx_seq_one_letter_code
_entity_poly.pdbx_strand_id
1 'polypeptide(L)'
;MVAVKYDDLSMSFEFVSCAAPTAHNAYVSLDSGKIYWTSEFNDDFDEEIPDDIETSDRYVAIPHKTELGLGRRLALQFVAQELPERYDQVEEFFRRPGAYARFKDLAEREGILEIWYSFEADCVERALRQWCAENGLEVLES
;
A
#
# COMPACT_ATOMS: atom_id res chain seq x y z
N MET A 1 12.40 -13.08 -15.97
CA MET A 1 11.68 -12.13 -15.12
C MET A 1 12.18 -12.34 -13.72
N VAL A 2 12.38 -11.25 -12.99
CA VAL A 2 12.81 -11.32 -11.60
C VAL A 2 11.57 -11.43 -10.74
N ALA A 3 11.61 -12.35 -9.79
CA ALA A 3 10.45 -12.75 -9.02
C ALA A 3 10.57 -12.24 -7.58
N VAL A 4 9.50 -11.66 -7.06
CA VAL A 4 9.38 -11.17 -5.69
C VAL A 4 8.26 -11.92 -4.99
N LYS A 5 8.46 -12.31 -3.72
CA LYS A 5 7.39 -12.95 -2.96
C LYS A 5 6.34 -11.91 -2.58
N TYR A 6 5.08 -12.28 -2.76
CA TYR A 6 3.97 -11.40 -2.38
C TYR A 6 4.00 -11.05 -0.90
N ASP A 7 4.34 -12.01 -0.03
CA ASP A 7 4.39 -11.82 1.42
C ASP A 7 5.42 -10.73 1.82
N ASP A 8 6.64 -10.82 1.27
CA ASP A 8 7.69 -9.82 1.46
C ASP A 8 7.26 -8.45 0.91
N LEU A 9 6.65 -8.43 -0.27
CA LEU A 9 6.15 -7.19 -0.91
C LEU A 9 5.04 -6.54 -0.08
N SER A 10 4.08 -7.33 0.41
CA SER A 10 2.96 -6.87 1.22
C SER A 10 3.45 -6.30 2.54
N MET A 11 4.34 -7.01 3.26
CA MET A 11 4.94 -6.49 4.49
C MET A 11 5.68 -5.17 4.26
N SER A 12 6.41 -5.08 3.15
CA SER A 12 7.16 -3.87 2.78
C SER A 12 6.23 -2.71 2.46
N PHE A 13 5.15 -2.97 1.73
CA PHE A 13 4.13 -1.99 1.43
C PHE A 13 3.42 -1.48 2.70
N GLU A 14 3.11 -2.38 3.63
CA GLU A 14 2.55 -2.00 4.94
C GLU A 14 3.54 -1.15 5.75
N PHE A 15 4.83 -1.48 5.72
CA PHE A 15 5.89 -0.72 6.40
C PHE A 15 5.99 0.72 5.86
N VAL A 16 6.07 0.87 4.53
CA VAL A 16 6.08 2.18 3.84
C VAL A 16 4.79 2.95 4.17
N SER A 17 3.65 2.25 4.19
CA SER A 17 2.34 2.83 4.42
C SER A 17 2.00 3.10 5.90
N CYS A 18 2.83 2.65 6.83
CA CYS A 18 2.60 2.79 8.27
C CYS A 18 2.95 4.20 8.78
N ALA A 19 3.96 4.83 8.18
CA ALA A 19 4.41 6.16 8.54
C ALA A 19 3.88 7.24 7.58
N ALA A 20 4.28 8.49 7.80
CA ALA A 20 4.06 9.54 6.81
C ALA A 20 4.82 9.21 5.50
N PRO A 21 4.36 9.73 4.34
CA PRO A 21 5.13 9.61 3.10
C PRO A 21 6.58 10.03 3.34
N THR A 22 7.52 9.29 2.73
CA THR A 22 8.99 9.46 2.82
C THR A 22 9.65 9.06 4.15
N ALA A 23 8.90 8.82 5.23
CA ALA A 23 9.49 8.46 6.53
C ALA A 23 10.03 7.02 6.54
N HIS A 24 9.31 6.10 5.89
CA HIS A 24 9.71 4.72 5.66
C HIS A 24 9.69 4.46 4.15
N ASN A 25 10.80 3.97 3.62
CA ASN A 25 10.89 3.60 2.21
C ASN A 25 11.31 2.14 2.11
N ALA A 26 10.90 1.52 1.01
CA ALA A 26 11.33 0.17 0.69
C ALA A 26 11.61 0.09 -0.80
N TYR A 27 12.62 -0.67 -1.19
CA TYR A 27 13.12 -0.72 -2.55
C TYR A 27 13.27 -2.17 -2.99
N VAL A 28 12.77 -2.53 -4.16
CA VAL A 28 12.96 -3.85 -4.75
C VAL A 28 14.07 -3.81 -5.80
N SER A 29 15.00 -4.74 -5.72
CA SER A 29 16.04 -4.94 -6.72
C SER A 29 15.45 -5.66 -7.94
N LEU A 30 15.51 -5.02 -9.10
CA LEU A 30 15.10 -5.59 -10.39
C LEU A 30 16.05 -6.68 -10.89
N ASP A 31 17.25 -6.82 -10.31
CA ASP A 31 18.22 -7.86 -10.64
C ASP A 31 17.98 -9.16 -9.84
N SER A 32 17.57 -9.03 -8.57
CA SER A 32 17.53 -10.16 -7.63
C SER A 32 16.15 -10.43 -7.03
N GLY A 33 15.25 -9.46 -7.06
CA GLY A 33 13.92 -9.54 -6.43
C GLY A 33 13.98 -9.28 -4.93
N LYS A 34 15.16 -8.97 -4.38
CA LYS A 34 15.37 -8.66 -2.97
C LYS A 34 14.77 -7.30 -2.64
N ILE A 35 14.08 -7.21 -1.50
CA ILE A 35 13.56 -5.96 -0.96
C ILE A 35 14.51 -5.43 0.11
N TYR A 36 14.77 -4.13 0.09
CA TYR A 36 15.58 -3.40 1.06
C TYR A 36 14.68 -2.38 1.76
N TRP A 37 14.72 -2.32 3.08
CA TRP A 37 13.97 -1.33 3.86
C TRP A 37 14.87 -0.20 4.31
N THR A 38 14.48 1.04 4.07
CA THR A 38 15.17 2.23 4.57
C THR A 38 14.24 3.05 5.46
N SER A 39 14.78 3.61 6.53
CA SER A 39 14.07 4.49 7.45
C SER A 39 14.95 5.69 7.75
N GLU A 40 14.38 6.90 7.76
CA GLU A 40 15.11 8.12 8.15
C GLU A 40 15.66 8.06 9.60
N PHE A 41 15.19 7.10 10.41
CA PHE A 41 15.47 7.03 11.84
C PHE A 41 16.14 5.72 12.31
N ASN A 42 16.35 4.73 11.43
CA ASN A 42 16.91 3.43 11.82
C ASN A 42 18.05 2.96 10.90
N ASP A 43 19.28 3.09 11.40
CA ASP A 43 20.50 2.34 11.01
C ASP A 43 20.44 0.85 11.48
N ASP A 44 19.32 0.42 12.08
CA ASP A 44 19.18 -0.87 12.78
C ASP A 44 18.69 -2.03 11.88
N PHE A 45 18.44 -1.77 10.59
CA PHE A 45 18.32 -2.87 9.64
C PHE A 45 19.75 -3.36 9.35
N ASP A 46 20.11 -4.53 9.90
CA ASP A 46 21.41 -5.24 9.79
C ASP A 46 21.77 -5.66 8.34
N GLU A 47 21.21 -4.98 7.34
CA GLU A 47 21.27 -5.30 5.94
C GLU A 47 22.10 -4.24 5.22
N GLU A 48 23.21 -4.62 4.61
CA GLU A 48 24.03 -3.71 3.79
C GLU A 48 23.17 -3.14 2.65
N ILE A 49 22.67 -1.93 2.85
CA ILE A 49 21.91 -1.19 1.85
C ILE A 49 22.91 -0.59 0.86
N PRO A 50 22.76 -0.86 -0.45
CA PRO A 50 23.61 -0.25 -1.46
C PRO A 50 23.53 1.28 -1.43
N ASP A 51 24.66 1.98 -1.47
CA ASP A 51 24.71 3.45 -1.51
C ASP A 51 24.01 4.02 -2.76
N ASP A 52 23.90 3.24 -3.84
CA ASP A 52 23.29 3.65 -5.11
C ASP A 52 21.78 3.38 -5.18
N ILE A 53 21.15 2.89 -4.12
CA ILE A 53 19.75 2.41 -4.13
C ILE A 53 18.72 3.46 -4.59
N GLU A 54 18.96 4.75 -4.30
CA GLU A 54 18.08 5.85 -4.70
C GLU A 54 18.43 6.43 -6.08
N THR A 55 19.62 6.11 -6.60
CA THR A 55 20.17 6.74 -7.83
C THR A 55 20.20 5.79 -9.03
N SER A 56 20.12 4.50 -8.78
CA SER A 56 20.32 3.44 -9.76
C SER A 56 18.98 2.90 -10.25
N ASP A 57 18.82 2.80 -11.57
CA ASP A 57 17.59 2.29 -12.22
C ASP A 57 17.34 0.78 -11.96
N ARG A 58 18.25 0.13 -11.22
CA ARG A 58 18.16 -1.28 -10.81
C ARG A 58 17.26 -1.50 -9.62
N TYR A 59 16.86 -0.43 -8.94
CA TYR A 59 15.99 -0.49 -7.77
C TYR A 59 14.73 0.31 -8.04
N VAL A 60 13.59 -0.24 -7.64
CA VAL A 60 12.30 0.47 -7.72
C VAL A 60 11.77 0.67 -6.32
N ALA A 61 11.43 1.91 -5.99
CA ALA A 61 10.78 2.24 -4.73
C ALA A 61 9.36 1.67 -4.69
N ILE A 62 9.04 0.95 -3.60
CA ILE A 62 7.70 0.46 -3.32
C ILE A 62 6.81 1.68 -3.04
N PRO A 63 5.70 1.84 -3.78
CA PRO A 63 4.87 3.03 -3.70
C PRO A 63 4.11 3.07 -2.38
N HIS A 64 3.86 4.28 -1.88
CA HIS A 64 3.03 4.47 -0.71
C HIS A 64 1.54 4.24 -1.04
N LYS A 65 0.73 3.81 -0.06
CA LYS A 65 -0.73 3.61 -0.25
C LYS A 65 -1.46 4.80 -0.89
N THR A 66 -0.98 6.03 -0.68
CA THR A 66 -1.58 7.21 -1.31
C THR A 66 -1.32 7.28 -2.81
N GLU A 67 -0.16 6.80 -3.27
CA GLU A 67 0.23 6.79 -4.68
C GLU A 67 -0.55 5.72 -5.46
N LEU A 68 -0.77 4.56 -4.86
CA LEU A 68 -1.67 3.53 -5.39
C LEU A 68 -3.16 3.92 -5.28
N GLY A 69 -3.47 5.02 -4.59
CA GLY A 69 -4.84 5.46 -4.34
C GLY A 69 -5.61 4.57 -3.36
N LEU A 70 -4.91 3.73 -2.58
CA LEU A 70 -5.40 2.84 -1.53
C LEU A 70 -5.67 3.60 -0.20
N GLY A 71 -6.09 4.86 -0.30
CA GLY A 71 -6.46 5.70 0.83
C GLY A 71 -7.91 6.18 0.69
N ARG A 72 -8.10 7.50 0.72
CA ARG A 72 -9.42 8.14 0.53
C ARG A 72 -10.16 7.62 -0.71
N ARG A 73 -9.45 7.49 -1.85
CA ARG A 73 -10.07 7.12 -3.13
C ARG A 73 -10.68 5.72 -3.06
N LEU A 74 -9.96 4.75 -2.47
CA LEU A 74 -10.45 3.39 -2.27
C LEU A 74 -11.72 3.35 -1.41
N ALA A 75 -11.71 4.05 -0.26
CA ALA A 75 -12.88 4.13 0.62
C ALA A 75 -14.10 4.73 -0.09
N LEU A 76 -13.91 5.79 -0.89
CA LEU A 76 -14.98 6.40 -1.67
C LEU A 76 -15.49 5.48 -2.80
N GLN A 77 -14.60 4.73 -3.46
CA GLN A 77 -15.00 3.76 -4.49
C GLN A 77 -15.82 2.61 -3.91
N PHE A 78 -15.44 2.13 -2.73
CA PHE A 78 -16.20 1.11 -2.02
C PHE A 78 -17.59 1.62 -1.64
N VAL A 79 -17.68 2.80 -1.04
CA VAL A 79 -18.97 3.39 -0.67
C VAL A 79 -19.82 3.68 -1.88
N ALA A 80 -19.25 4.15 -2.99
CA ALA A 80 -20.00 4.36 -4.23
C ALA A 80 -20.63 3.07 -4.79
N GLN A 81 -20.03 1.90 -4.50
CA GLN A 81 -20.52 0.59 -4.95
C GLN A 81 -21.52 -0.02 -3.97
N GLU A 82 -21.16 -0.09 -2.68
CA GLU A 82 -21.95 -0.79 -1.66
C GLU A 82 -23.01 0.11 -0.98
N LEU A 83 -22.71 1.40 -0.81
CA LEU A 83 -23.52 2.36 -0.06
C LEU A 83 -23.57 3.75 -0.74
N PRO A 84 -24.06 3.84 -2.00
CA PRO A 84 -24.07 5.10 -2.75
C PRO A 84 -24.85 6.20 -2.02
N GLU A 85 -25.85 5.84 -1.22
CA GLU A 85 -26.65 6.75 -0.40
C GLU A 85 -25.85 7.46 0.71
N ARG A 86 -24.73 6.87 1.13
CA ARG A 86 -23.83 7.40 2.18
C ARG A 86 -22.57 8.03 1.59
N TYR A 87 -22.45 8.12 0.27
CA TYR A 87 -21.26 8.64 -0.41
C TYR A 87 -20.89 10.04 0.06
N ASP A 88 -21.83 10.99 0.04
CA ASP A 88 -21.59 12.37 0.46
C ASP A 88 -21.14 12.44 1.93
N GLN A 89 -21.76 11.64 2.80
CA GLN A 89 -21.41 11.56 4.21
C GLN A 89 -19.97 11.08 4.44
N VAL A 90 -19.55 10.05 3.70
CA VAL A 90 -18.18 9.54 3.78
C VAL A 90 -17.20 10.53 3.15
N GLU A 91 -17.56 11.19 2.05
CA GLU A 91 -16.76 12.24 1.46
C GLU A 91 -16.46 13.37 2.46
N GLU A 92 -17.46 13.77 3.24
CA GLU A 92 -17.31 14.75 4.31
C GLU A 92 -16.38 14.27 5.44
N PHE A 93 -16.38 12.98 5.77
CA PHE A 93 -15.45 12.44 6.78
C PHE A 93 -14.00 12.69 6.38
N PHE A 94 -13.66 12.46 5.10
CA PHE A 94 -12.32 12.64 4.55
C PHE A 94 -11.85 14.10 4.45
N ARG A 95 -12.72 15.07 4.72
CA ARG A 95 -12.33 16.48 4.86
C ARG A 95 -11.75 16.81 6.24
N ARG A 96 -11.85 15.89 7.22
CA ARG A 96 -11.39 16.08 8.60
C ARG A 96 -10.38 14.99 9.01
N PRO A 97 -9.46 15.29 9.93
CA PRO A 97 -8.62 14.26 10.53
C PRO A 97 -9.49 13.18 11.22
N GLY A 98 -9.04 11.93 11.18
CA GLY A 98 -9.76 10.78 11.74
C GLY A 98 -10.85 10.19 10.82
N ALA A 99 -10.86 10.54 9.54
CA ALA A 99 -11.83 10.07 8.55
C ALA A 99 -11.98 8.55 8.49
N TYR A 100 -10.86 7.82 8.45
CA TYR A 100 -10.84 6.36 8.35
C TYR A 100 -11.50 5.67 9.55
N ALA A 101 -11.32 6.21 10.75
CA ALA A 101 -11.95 5.67 11.95
C ALA A 101 -13.48 5.84 11.90
N ARG A 102 -13.96 7.02 11.44
CA ARG A 102 -15.39 7.28 11.26
C ARG A 102 -16.01 6.44 10.15
N PHE A 103 -15.29 6.26 9.05
CA PHE A 103 -15.72 5.39 7.96
C PHE A 103 -15.84 3.93 8.44
N LYS A 104 -14.87 3.41 9.18
CA LYS A 104 -14.94 2.06 9.74
C LYS A 104 -16.10 1.89 10.74
N ASP A 105 -16.33 2.87 11.60
CA ASP A 105 -17.50 2.89 12.48
C ASP A 105 -18.83 2.90 11.70
N LEU A 106 -18.92 3.65 10.59
CA LEU A 106 -20.08 3.59 9.70
C LEU A 106 -20.24 2.21 9.05
N ALA A 107 -19.15 1.64 8.51
CA ALA A 107 -19.18 0.32 7.89
C ALA A 107 -19.57 -0.79 8.89
N GLU A 108 -19.14 -0.68 10.14
CA GLU A 108 -19.55 -1.59 11.22
C GLU A 108 -21.05 -1.49 11.49
N ARG A 109 -21.59 -0.26 11.58
CA ARG A 109 -23.02 -0.02 11.83
C ARG A 109 -23.91 -0.51 10.70
N GLU A 110 -23.45 -0.38 9.46
CA GLU A 110 -24.15 -0.85 8.26
C GLU A 110 -23.92 -2.36 8.00
N GLY A 111 -23.07 -3.03 8.79
CA GLY A 111 -22.81 -4.47 8.69
C GLY A 111 -21.95 -4.88 7.49
N ILE A 112 -21.24 -3.92 6.88
CA ILE A 112 -20.43 -4.09 5.68
C ILE A 112 -18.92 -3.97 5.96
N LEU A 113 -18.52 -3.97 7.23
CA LEU A 113 -17.12 -3.86 7.63
C LEU A 113 -16.26 -5.04 7.13
N GLU A 114 -16.79 -6.26 7.16
CA GLU A 114 -16.08 -7.43 6.63
C GLU A 114 -15.93 -7.36 5.10
N ILE A 115 -16.95 -6.81 4.42
CA ILE A 115 -16.92 -6.58 2.97
C ILE A 115 -15.86 -5.52 2.64
N TRP A 116 -15.77 -4.46 3.45
CA TRP A 116 -14.71 -3.45 3.33
C TRP A 116 -13.32 -4.08 3.43
N TYR A 117 -13.05 -4.90 4.45
CA TYR A 117 -11.74 -5.53 4.60
C TYR A 117 -11.40 -6.45 3.43
N SER A 118 -12.37 -7.22 2.93
CA SER A 118 -12.18 -8.08 1.76
C SER A 118 -11.91 -7.27 0.49
N PHE A 119 -12.64 -6.16 0.32
CA PHE A 119 -12.48 -5.25 -0.82
C PHE A 119 -11.13 -4.51 -0.78
N GLU A 120 -10.71 -4.07 0.41
CA GLU A 120 -9.42 -3.43 0.63
C GLU A 120 -8.29 -4.39 0.31
N ALA A 121 -8.34 -5.63 0.82
CA ALA A 121 -7.34 -6.66 0.54
C ALA A 121 -7.23 -6.97 -0.97
N ASP A 122 -8.36 -7.17 -1.66
CA ASP A 122 -8.37 -7.45 -3.11
C ASP A 122 -7.83 -6.26 -3.93
N CYS A 123 -8.18 -5.02 -3.55
CA CYS A 123 -7.64 -3.83 -4.22
C CYS A 123 -6.14 -3.64 -3.96
N VAL A 124 -5.67 -3.87 -2.73
CA VAL A 124 -4.24 -3.82 -2.38
C VAL A 124 -3.49 -4.86 -3.22
N GLU A 125 -3.95 -6.10 -3.23
CA GLU A 125 -3.32 -7.17 -3.99
C GLU A 125 -3.24 -6.85 -5.48
N ARG A 126 -4.35 -6.42 -6.08
CA ARG A 126 -4.39 -6.05 -7.50
C ARG A 126 -3.46 -4.88 -7.82
N ALA A 127 -3.44 -3.85 -6.97
CA ALA A 127 -2.58 -2.69 -7.17
C ALA A 127 -1.09 -3.06 -7.07
N LEU A 128 -0.72 -3.91 -6.11
CA LEU A 128 0.65 -4.40 -5.96
C LEU A 128 1.07 -5.28 -7.15
N ARG A 129 0.22 -6.22 -7.58
CA ARG A 129 0.48 -7.06 -8.75
C ARG A 129 0.62 -6.24 -10.03
N GLN A 130 -0.24 -5.25 -10.21
CA GLN A 130 -0.17 -4.35 -11.36
C GLN A 130 1.13 -3.53 -11.32
N TRP A 131 1.48 -2.95 -10.18
CA TRP A 131 2.73 -2.22 -10.02
C TRP A 131 3.95 -3.10 -10.30
N CYS A 132 3.97 -4.34 -9.82
CA CYS A 132 5.03 -5.28 -10.15
C CYS A 132 5.13 -5.53 -11.67
N ALA A 133 4.00 -5.79 -12.33
CA ALA A 133 3.96 -6.02 -13.77
C ALA A 133 4.46 -4.80 -14.57
N GLU A 134 4.10 -3.58 -14.15
CA GLU A 134 4.57 -2.33 -14.76
C GLU A 134 6.09 -2.15 -14.61
N ASN A 135 6.69 -2.70 -13.56
CA ASN A 135 8.13 -2.67 -13.28
C ASN A 135 8.88 -3.93 -13.75
N GLY A 136 8.22 -4.86 -14.46
CA GLY A 136 8.84 -6.09 -14.96
C GLY A 136 9.14 -7.15 -13.89
N LEU A 137 8.48 -7.04 -12.74
CA LEU A 137 8.57 -7.98 -11.61
C LEU A 137 7.43 -9.00 -11.69
N GLU A 138 7.79 -10.26 -11.40
CA GLU A 138 6.83 -11.35 -11.27
C GLU A 138 6.50 -11.57 -9.80
N VAL A 139 5.21 -11.61 -9.45
CA VAL A 139 4.76 -11.83 -8.06
C VAL A 139 4.57 -13.33 -7.84
N LEU A 140 5.34 -13.90 -6.91
CA LEU A 140 5.17 -15.27 -6.46
C LEU A 140 4.16 -15.32 -5.31
N GLU A 141 3.13 -16.14 -5.48
CA GLU A 141 2.24 -16.55 -4.40
C GLU A 141 3.03 -17.52 -3.50
N SER A 142 3.21 -17.18 -2.22
CA SER A 142 3.85 -18.06 -1.24
C SER A 142 2.91 -19.17 -0.78
#